data_AF-A0A1I7V761-F1
#
_entry.id   AF-A0A1I7V761-F1
#
_cell.length_a   1.000
_cell.length_b   1.000
_cell.length_c   1.000
_cell.angle_alpha   90.00
_cell.angle_beta   90.00
_cell.angle_gamma   90.00
#
_symmetry.space_group_name_H-M   'P 1'
#
loop_
_entity.id
_entity.type
_entity.pdbx_description
1 polymer ?
#
loop_
_entity_poly.entity_id
_entity_poly.type
_entity_poly.pdbx_seq_one_letter_code
_entity_poly.pdbx_strand_id
1 'polypeptide(L)'
;MALTLPLHVVASVQRCCSNRAGTSGFPDQIIEHLINRSSIFDIIKWQQISKSFQRAAQKRLDMYTMIDIKVYNAEYDWHPSLALMIMELEPNHLGIAIDSEMKANNVTALLHLLFTLRRKVEQLFIDSPIIELLVAQINKEQINMLIEMIRLSRKVNCCCGVTRNRQQLKLTPLHRMYFPDAPFFPNLKKLSIISKANQLQHLSRLLGYAVSVDLLYHVEQMDLLCLKILVGNVWARPTKFRLFRHLTRFRQWTEANMLGERYFQQFGTTHKRFRSLSYCF
;
A
#
# COMPACT_ATOMS: atom_id res chain seq x y z
N MET A 1 6.63 24.44 5.25
CA MET A 1 8.00 24.98 5.19
C MET A 1 9.07 23.98 4.74
N ALA A 2 8.75 22.71 4.40
CA ALA A 2 9.75 21.70 4.05
C ALA A 2 10.22 21.68 2.56
N LEU A 3 9.61 22.49 1.68
CA LEU A 3 9.90 22.49 0.23
C LEU A 3 10.88 23.59 -0.19
N THR A 4 11.13 24.58 0.66
CA THR A 4 11.94 25.76 0.31
C THR A 4 13.44 25.46 0.27
N LEU A 5 13.93 24.60 1.17
CA LEU A 5 15.36 24.24 1.23
C LEU A 5 15.83 23.45 0.00
N PRO A 6 15.17 22.36 -0.45
CA PRO A 6 15.60 21.64 -1.66
C PRO A 6 15.54 22.51 -2.91
N LEU A 7 14.51 23.35 -3.04
CA LEU A 7 14.35 24.29 -4.15
C LEU A 7 15.42 25.38 -4.13
N HIS A 8 15.76 25.94 -2.97
CA HIS A 8 16.84 26.93 -2.85
C HIS A 8 18.22 26.34 -3.14
N VAL A 9 18.50 25.11 -2.69
CA VAL A 9 19.78 24.45 -2.99
C VAL A 9 19.91 24.21 -4.49
N VAL A 10 18.87 23.69 -5.14
CA VAL A 10 18.90 23.45 -6.59
C VAL A 10 18.98 24.76 -7.37
N ALA A 11 18.22 25.79 -6.99
CA ALA A 11 18.27 27.09 -7.64
C ALA A 11 19.63 27.80 -7.46
N SER A 12 20.25 27.67 -6.29
CA SER A 12 21.58 28.22 -6.02
C SER A 12 22.65 27.51 -6.83
N VAL A 13 22.60 26.17 -6.92
CA VAL A 13 23.52 25.39 -7.76
C VAL A 13 23.33 25.73 -9.24
N GLN A 14 22.09 25.83 -9.71
CA GLN A 14 21.79 26.23 -11.10
C GLN A 14 22.33 27.63 -11.42
N ARG A 15 22.20 28.60 -10.51
CA ARG A 15 22.76 29.95 -10.70
C ARG A 15 24.29 29.96 -10.70
N CYS A 16 24.94 29.19 -9.83
CA CYS A 16 26.40 29.09 -9.79
C CYS A 16 26.99 28.40 -11.04
N CYS A 17 26.27 27.43 -11.62
CA CYS A 17 26.75 26.68 -12.79
C CYS A 17 26.35 27.29 -14.14
N SER A 18 25.56 28.38 -14.17
CA SER A 18 25.04 29.00 -15.40
C SER A 18 26.09 29.70 -16.27
N ASN A 19 27.30 29.96 -15.76
CA ASN A 19 28.31 30.76 -16.48
C ASN A 19 29.43 29.95 -17.14
N ARG A 20 29.39 28.61 -17.12
CA ARG A 20 30.34 27.78 -17.88
C ARG A 20 29.65 26.59 -18.54
N ALA A 21 29.71 26.59 -19.87
CA ALA A 21 29.66 25.47 -20.81
C ALA A 21 29.27 24.07 -20.26
N GLY A 22 28.25 23.46 -20.87
CA GLY A 22 28.32 22.05 -21.28
C GLY A 22 28.44 20.95 -20.21
N THR A 23 27.81 21.08 -19.04
CA THR A 23 27.73 19.95 -18.08
C THR A 23 26.32 19.35 -18.02
N SER A 24 26.01 18.54 -19.02
CA SER A 24 24.85 17.64 -19.02
C SER A 24 24.99 16.58 -17.91
N GLY A 25 24.27 16.73 -16.79
CA GLY A 25 24.06 15.65 -15.80
C GLY A 25 24.40 15.96 -14.33
N PHE A 26 25.18 17.01 -14.05
CA PHE A 26 25.58 17.37 -12.68
C PHE A 26 24.40 17.68 -11.73
N PRO A 27 23.36 18.46 -12.11
CA PRO A 27 22.22 18.72 -11.22
C PRO A 27 21.38 17.46 -10.96
N ASP A 28 21.31 16.53 -11.91
CA ASP A 28 20.57 15.27 -11.73
C ASP A 28 21.30 14.34 -10.74
N GLN A 29 22.64 14.31 -10.72
CA GLN A 29 23.43 13.55 -9.74
C GLN A 29 23.24 14.07 -8.31
N ILE A 30 23.16 15.39 -8.11
CA ILE A 30 22.89 15.99 -6.80
C ILE A 30 21.48 15.61 -6.32
N ILE A 31 20.49 15.66 -7.21
CA ILE A 31 19.12 15.25 -6.91
C ILE A 31 19.08 13.77 -6.51
N GLU A 32 19.76 12.89 -7.24
CA GLU A 32 19.86 11.47 -6.89
C GLU A 32 20.50 11.26 -5.51
N HIS A 33 21.60 11.94 -5.20
CA HIS A 33 22.22 11.84 -3.88
C HIS A 33 21.33 12.35 -2.74
N LEU A 34 20.65 13.47 -2.95
CA LEU A 34 19.72 14.04 -1.98
C LEU A 34 18.53 13.09 -1.77
N ILE A 35 17.97 12.54 -2.84
CA ILE A 35 16.90 11.56 -2.77
C ILE A 35 17.36 10.32 -2.04
N ASN A 36 18.54 9.77 -2.30
CA ASN A 36 19.06 8.54 -1.67
C ASN A 36 19.34 8.66 -0.16
N ARG A 37 19.48 9.89 0.36
CA ARG A 37 19.69 10.14 1.80
C ARG A 37 18.43 10.57 2.55
N SER A 38 17.33 10.77 1.83
CA SER A 38 16.10 11.34 2.40
C SER A 38 15.13 10.25 2.88
N SER A 39 14.16 10.64 3.70
CA SER A 39 13.10 9.73 4.14
C SER A 39 12.12 9.42 3.01
N ILE A 40 11.47 8.25 3.05
CA ILE A 40 10.42 7.88 2.10
C ILE A 40 9.28 8.92 2.06
N PHE A 41 8.93 9.50 3.20
CA PHE A 41 7.90 10.54 3.26
C PHE A 41 8.30 11.80 2.49
N ASP A 42 9.56 12.22 2.57
CA ASP A 42 10.05 13.39 1.84
C ASP A 42 10.12 13.10 0.35
N ILE A 43 10.57 11.90 -0.03
CA ILE A 43 10.65 11.46 -1.43
C ILE A 43 9.26 11.52 -2.09
N ILE A 44 8.23 11.02 -1.42
CA ILE A 44 6.85 11.04 -1.92
C ILE A 44 6.37 12.49 -2.13
N LYS A 45 6.67 13.40 -1.19
CA LYS A 45 6.33 14.82 -1.34
C LYS A 45 7.09 15.47 -2.49
N TRP A 46 8.37 15.12 -2.67
CA TRP A 46 9.24 15.73 -3.66
C TRP A 46 8.96 15.31 -5.10
N GLN A 47 8.19 14.23 -5.32
CA GLN A 47 7.69 13.86 -6.64
C GLN A 47 6.92 14.99 -7.35
N GLN A 48 6.32 15.92 -6.58
CA GLN A 48 5.53 17.03 -7.13
C GLN A 48 6.35 18.27 -7.46
N ILE A 49 7.65 18.30 -7.11
CA ILE A 49 8.48 19.50 -7.25
C ILE A 49 8.92 19.71 -8.70
N SER A 50 9.47 18.69 -9.35
CA SER A 50 9.95 18.75 -10.72
C SER A 50 9.99 17.37 -11.38
N LYS A 51 10.10 17.33 -12.72
CA LYS A 51 10.26 16.07 -13.46
C LYS A 51 11.56 15.33 -13.13
N SER A 52 12.63 16.01 -12.72
CA SER A 52 13.89 15.35 -12.31
C SER A 52 13.75 14.72 -10.94
N PHE A 53 13.16 15.44 -9.96
CA PHE A 53 12.83 14.87 -8.65
C PHE A 53 11.86 13.70 -8.78
N GLN A 54 10.83 13.82 -9.63
CA GLN A 54 9.88 12.73 -9.86
C GLN A 54 10.58 11.47 -10.40
N ARG A 55 11.45 11.60 -11.41
CA ARG A 55 12.18 10.47 -11.99
C ARG A 55 13.11 9.82 -10.98
N ALA A 56 13.90 10.60 -10.26
CA ALA A 56 14.85 10.07 -9.29
C ALA A 56 14.14 9.49 -8.04
N ALA A 57 13.01 10.08 -7.62
CA ALA A 57 12.16 9.53 -6.57
C ALA A 57 11.57 8.19 -7.00
N GLN A 58 11.02 8.11 -8.22
CA GLN A 58 10.47 6.86 -8.75
C GLN A 58 11.56 5.79 -8.86
N LYS A 59 12.77 6.16 -9.34
CA LYS A 59 13.92 5.24 -9.41
C LYS A 59 14.25 4.62 -8.05
N ARG A 60 14.24 5.41 -6.96
CA ARG A 60 14.45 4.88 -5.60
C ARG A 60 13.27 4.03 -5.12
N LEU A 61 12.04 4.49 -5.32
CA LEU A 61 10.86 3.74 -4.87
C LEU A 61 10.69 2.41 -5.61
N ASP A 62 11.10 2.36 -6.88
CA ASP A 62 11.10 1.16 -7.72
C ASP A 62 12.10 0.09 -7.25
N MET A 63 13.03 0.42 -6.34
CA MET A 63 13.94 -0.55 -5.74
C MET A 63 13.22 -1.47 -4.74
N TYR A 64 12.11 -1.01 -4.14
CA TYR A 64 11.37 -1.79 -3.14
C TYR A 64 10.46 -2.80 -3.83
N THR A 65 10.92 -4.04 -3.93
CA THR A 65 10.16 -5.16 -4.49
C THR A 65 9.45 -5.96 -3.40
N MET A 66 9.84 -5.81 -2.14
CA MET A 66 9.26 -6.50 -0.99
C MET A 66 8.68 -5.50 0.01
N ILE A 67 7.43 -5.71 0.43
CA ILE A 67 6.76 -4.86 1.41
C ILE A 67 6.16 -5.73 2.52
N ASP A 68 6.43 -5.36 3.77
CA ASP A 68 5.82 -5.96 4.96
C ASP A 68 4.95 -4.92 5.69
N ILE A 69 3.66 -5.18 5.84
CA ILE A 69 2.70 -4.28 6.44
C ILE A 69 2.05 -4.95 7.65
N LYS A 70 2.33 -4.40 8.82
CA LYS A 70 1.88 -4.96 10.11
C LYS A 70 1.11 -3.96 10.94
N VAL A 71 0.05 -4.45 11.57
CA VAL A 71 -0.78 -3.72 12.51
C VAL A 71 -0.33 -4.04 13.92
N TYR A 72 0.13 -3.00 14.63
CA TYR A 72 0.53 -3.07 16.01
C TYR A 72 -0.60 -2.56 16.90
N ASN A 73 -0.86 -3.30 17.98
CA ASN A 73 -1.77 -2.85 19.02
C ASN A 73 -1.00 -2.02 20.05
N ALA A 74 -1.71 -1.22 20.84
CA ALA A 74 -1.20 -0.39 21.93
C ALA A 74 -0.37 -1.12 23.03
N GLU A 75 -0.20 -2.43 22.94
CA GLU A 75 0.72 -3.20 23.81
C GLU A 75 2.21 -2.93 23.50
N TYR A 76 2.51 -2.29 22.37
CA TYR A 76 3.84 -1.84 22.03
C TYR A 76 3.99 -0.35 22.32
N ASP A 77 5.19 0.07 22.72
CA ASP A 77 5.57 1.47 22.92
C ASP A 77 5.55 2.22 21.58
N TRP A 78 4.34 2.53 21.12
CA TRP A 78 4.07 3.20 19.87
C TRP A 78 4.16 4.71 20.06
N HIS A 79 4.73 5.42 19.08
CA HIS A 79 4.88 6.86 19.21
C HIS A 79 3.49 7.54 19.24
N PRO A 80 3.14 8.32 20.28
CA PRO A 80 1.77 8.78 20.53
C PRO A 80 1.21 9.71 19.44
N SER A 81 2.06 10.25 18.57
CA SER A 81 1.66 11.16 17.48
C SER A 81 1.73 10.57 16.06
N LEU A 82 2.27 9.35 15.88
CA LEU A 82 2.53 8.80 14.54
C LEU A 82 1.69 7.56 14.28
N ALA A 83 0.62 7.62 13.49
CA ALA A 83 -0.19 6.42 13.22
C ALA A 83 0.39 5.47 12.14
N LEU A 84 1.41 5.94 11.41
CA LEU A 84 2.06 5.20 10.32
C LEU A 84 3.57 5.42 10.42
N MET A 85 4.33 4.33 10.44
CA MET A 85 5.78 4.34 10.45
C MET A 85 6.30 3.54 9.25
N ILE A 86 7.28 4.10 8.53
CA ILE A 86 7.94 3.46 7.41
C ILE A 86 9.39 3.22 7.80
N MET A 87 9.88 2.01 7.57
CA MET A 87 11.22 1.59 7.90
C MET A 87 11.82 0.83 6.72
N GLU A 88 13.03 1.20 6.33
CA GLU A 88 13.80 0.46 5.33
C GLU A 88 14.53 -0.67 6.04
N LEU A 89 14.12 -1.90 5.77
CA LEU A 89 14.65 -3.10 6.41
C LEU A 89 15.89 -3.59 5.66
N GLU A 90 15.79 -3.64 4.33
CA GLU A 90 16.86 -4.02 3.40
C GLU A 90 16.75 -3.16 2.12
N PRO A 91 17.75 -3.14 1.22
CA PRO A 91 17.73 -2.26 0.04
C PRO A 91 16.51 -2.40 -0.88
N ASN A 92 15.85 -3.56 -0.87
CA ASN A 92 14.63 -3.85 -1.63
C ASN A 92 13.43 -4.18 -0.75
N HIS A 93 13.53 -4.01 0.57
CA HIS A 93 12.53 -4.42 1.54
C HIS A 93 12.08 -3.25 2.42
N LEU A 94 10.79 -2.91 2.31
CA LEU A 94 10.15 -1.85 3.06
C LEU A 94 9.20 -2.41 4.12
N GLY A 95 9.42 -2.05 5.37
CA GLY A 95 8.50 -2.29 6.47
C GLY A 95 7.57 -1.10 6.68
N ILE A 96 6.27 -1.35 6.77
CA ILE A 96 5.24 -0.37 7.10
C ILE A 96 4.53 -0.85 8.37
N ALA A 97 4.74 -0.14 9.45
CA ALA A 97 4.06 -0.40 10.71
C ALA A 97 2.89 0.57 10.87
N ILE A 98 1.76 0.04 11.33
CA ILE A 98 0.50 0.75 11.42
C ILE A 98 -0.05 0.63 12.83
N ASP A 99 -0.53 1.74 13.37
CA ASP A 99 -1.31 1.75 14.61
C ASP A 99 -2.71 1.14 14.39
N SER A 100 -3.10 0.23 15.27
CA SER A 100 -4.46 -0.31 15.32
C SER A 100 -5.57 0.76 15.43
N GLU A 101 -5.29 1.92 16.02
CA GLU A 101 -6.25 3.02 16.19
C GLU A 101 -6.18 4.07 15.08
N MET A 102 -5.86 3.63 13.86
CA MET A 102 -5.73 4.52 12.70
C MET A 102 -7.00 5.33 12.38
N LYS A 103 -6.85 6.65 12.32
CA LYS A 103 -7.88 7.59 11.82
C LYS A 103 -8.00 7.51 10.29
N ALA A 104 -9.13 7.96 9.75
CA ALA A 104 -9.42 7.97 8.31
C ALA A 104 -8.35 8.67 7.43
N ASN A 105 -7.75 9.76 7.93
CA ASN A 105 -6.67 10.45 7.21
C ASN A 105 -5.43 9.56 7.03
N ASN A 106 -5.13 8.72 8.02
CA ASN A 106 -3.98 7.83 8.01
C ASN A 106 -4.21 6.65 7.06
N VAL A 107 -5.46 6.16 6.98
CA VAL A 107 -5.89 5.17 5.99
C VAL A 107 -5.68 5.69 4.58
N THR A 108 -6.11 6.93 4.30
CA THR A 108 -5.90 7.55 2.98
C THR A 108 -4.41 7.68 2.65
N ALA A 109 -3.58 8.07 3.62
CA ALA A 109 -2.13 8.16 3.45
C ALA A 109 -1.50 6.79 3.14
N LEU A 110 -1.91 5.72 3.85
CA LEU A 110 -1.47 4.36 3.60
C LEU A 110 -1.85 3.91 2.18
N LEU A 111 -3.09 4.14 1.77
CA LEU A 111 -3.54 3.78 0.43
C LEU A 111 -2.73 4.52 -0.64
N HIS A 112 -2.49 5.82 -0.48
CA HIS A 112 -1.64 6.57 -1.41
C HIS A 112 -0.21 6.02 -1.49
N LEU A 113 0.38 5.63 -0.35
CA LEU A 113 1.68 5.00 -0.30
C LEU A 113 1.68 3.69 -1.10
N LEU A 114 0.70 2.82 -0.88
CA LEU A 114 0.57 1.56 -1.62
C LEU A 114 0.35 1.80 -3.11
N PHE A 115 -0.47 2.77 -3.48
CA PHE A 115 -0.67 3.14 -4.88
C PHE A 115 0.61 3.59 -5.57
N THR A 116 1.50 4.24 -4.83
CA THR A 116 2.80 4.71 -5.33
C THR A 116 3.77 3.55 -5.54
N LEU A 117 3.79 2.57 -4.62
CA LEU A 117 4.73 1.45 -4.64
C LEU A 117 4.29 0.29 -5.52
N ARG A 118 2.98 0.12 -5.74
CA ARG A 118 2.35 -1.10 -6.29
C ARG A 118 2.99 -1.70 -7.55
N ARG A 119 3.58 -0.87 -8.41
CA ARG A 119 4.05 -1.29 -9.74
C ARG A 119 5.24 -2.24 -9.68
N LYS A 120 6.12 -2.14 -8.68
CA LYS A 120 7.34 -2.95 -8.59
C LYS A 120 7.31 -4.00 -7.48
N VAL A 121 6.22 -4.06 -6.73
CA VAL A 121 6.06 -5.04 -5.64
C VAL A 121 5.91 -6.44 -6.22
N GLU A 122 6.85 -7.30 -5.87
CA GLU A 122 6.82 -8.73 -6.20
C GLU A 122 6.43 -9.58 -4.98
N GLN A 123 6.75 -9.12 -3.77
CA GLN A 123 6.47 -9.83 -2.53
C GLN A 123 5.75 -8.94 -1.53
N LEU A 124 4.61 -9.40 -1.03
CA LEU A 124 3.76 -8.65 -0.13
C LEU A 124 3.41 -9.48 1.10
N PHE A 125 3.73 -8.96 2.28
CA PHE A 125 3.38 -9.51 3.57
C PHE A 125 2.42 -8.53 4.24
N ILE A 126 1.19 -8.95 4.53
CA ILE A 126 0.15 -8.05 5.03
C ILE A 126 -0.70 -8.71 6.11
N ASP A 127 -1.06 -7.93 7.12
CA ASP A 127 -2.02 -8.38 8.11
C ASP A 127 -3.46 -8.37 7.55
N SER A 128 -4.30 -9.28 8.06
CA SER A 128 -5.67 -9.49 7.57
C SER A 128 -6.57 -8.23 7.58
N PRO A 129 -6.48 -7.29 8.54
CA PRO A 129 -7.25 -6.05 8.47
C PRO A 129 -6.83 -5.13 7.30
N ILE A 130 -5.56 -5.17 6.91
CA ILE A 130 -5.03 -4.32 5.84
C ILE A 130 -5.46 -4.82 4.46
N ILE A 131 -5.47 -6.14 4.24
CA ILE A 131 -6.00 -6.70 3.00
C ILE A 131 -7.50 -6.44 2.85
N GLU A 132 -8.28 -6.53 3.93
CA GLU A 132 -9.70 -6.15 3.90
C GLU A 132 -9.87 -4.68 3.52
N LEU A 133 -9.09 -3.80 4.15
CA LEU A 133 -9.13 -2.37 3.86
C LEU A 133 -8.80 -2.08 2.39
N LEU A 134 -7.79 -2.76 1.83
CA LEU A 134 -7.42 -2.62 0.43
C LEU A 134 -8.57 -3.08 -0.47
N VAL A 135 -9.10 -4.29 -0.26
CA VAL A 135 -10.20 -4.85 -1.06
C VAL A 135 -11.47 -4.00 -0.97
N ALA A 136 -11.81 -3.50 0.22
CA ALA A 136 -12.93 -2.58 0.42
C ALA A 136 -12.75 -1.28 -0.38
N GLN A 137 -11.52 -0.76 -0.45
CA GLN A 137 -11.20 0.41 -1.26
C GLN A 137 -11.32 0.12 -2.76
N ILE A 138 -10.91 -1.07 -3.24
CA ILE A 138 -11.13 -1.49 -4.64
C ILE A 138 -12.62 -1.46 -4.97
N ASN A 139 -13.45 -2.10 -4.15
CA ASN A 139 -14.91 -2.13 -4.35
C ASN A 139 -15.52 -0.72 -4.39
N LYS A 140 -15.11 0.15 -3.45
CA LYS A 140 -15.58 1.53 -3.40
C LYS A 140 -15.30 2.27 -4.71
N GLU A 141 -14.10 2.13 -5.26
CA GLU A 141 -13.77 2.77 -6.54
C GLU A 141 -14.52 2.15 -7.72
N GLN A 142 -14.76 0.83 -7.74
CA GLN A 142 -15.61 0.21 -8.76
C GLN A 142 -17.04 0.77 -8.75
N ILE A 143 -17.64 0.92 -7.57
CA ILE A 143 -18.96 1.52 -7.41
C ILE A 143 -18.96 2.97 -7.89
N ASN A 144 -17.92 3.76 -7.53
CA ASN A 144 -17.79 5.14 -7.99
C ASN A 144 -17.71 5.23 -9.51
N MET A 145 -16.94 4.35 -10.16
CA MET A 145 -16.84 4.29 -11.62
C MET A 145 -18.18 3.97 -12.27
N LEU A 146 -18.92 2.98 -11.75
CA LEU A 146 -20.25 2.64 -12.24
C LEU A 146 -21.23 3.81 -12.09
N ILE A 147 -21.22 4.51 -10.95
CA ILE A 147 -22.04 5.70 -10.72
C ILE A 147 -21.71 6.79 -11.75
N GLU A 148 -20.43 7.05 -12.02
CA GLU A 148 -20.02 8.03 -13.04
C GLU A 148 -20.43 7.60 -14.45
N MET A 149 -20.32 6.32 -14.81
CA MET A 149 -20.81 5.81 -16.08
C MET A 149 -22.33 5.98 -16.23
N ILE A 150 -23.11 5.70 -15.18
CA ILE A 150 -24.57 5.91 -15.16
C ILE A 150 -24.91 7.40 -15.26
N ARG A 151 -24.14 8.27 -14.59
CA ARG A 151 -24.31 9.73 -14.70
C ARG A 151 -24.02 10.22 -16.11
N LEU A 152 -22.97 9.71 -16.75
CA LEU A 152 -22.61 10.05 -18.12
C LEU A 152 -23.68 9.55 -19.10
N SER A 153 -24.17 8.31 -18.98
CA SER A 153 -25.22 7.79 -19.87
C SER A 153 -26.53 8.56 -19.74
N ARG A 154 -26.90 8.97 -18.52
CA ARG A 154 -28.07 9.84 -18.29
C ARG A 154 -27.87 11.25 -18.86
N LYS A 155 -26.65 11.80 -18.82
CA LYS A 155 -26.35 13.12 -19.41
C LYS A 155 -26.31 13.08 -20.93
N VAL A 156 -25.76 12.03 -21.53
CA VAL A 156 -25.76 11.82 -22.99
C VAL A 156 -27.19 11.73 -23.52
N ASN A 157 -28.11 11.13 -22.75
CA ASN A 157 -29.53 11.10 -23.09
C ASN A 157 -30.28 12.43 -22.82
N CYS A 158 -29.66 13.42 -22.18
CA CYS A 158 -30.32 14.66 -21.74
C CYS A 158 -29.66 15.95 -22.26
N CYS A 159 -28.83 15.91 -23.30
CA CYS A 159 -28.19 17.12 -23.81
C CYS A 159 -28.35 17.33 -25.33
N CYS A 160 -29.54 17.83 -25.70
CA CYS A 160 -29.61 19.09 -26.44
C CYS A 160 -29.39 20.22 -25.41
N GLY A 161 -28.33 21.01 -25.52
CA GLY A 161 -28.18 22.22 -24.71
C GLY A 161 -26.78 22.46 -24.12
N VAL A 162 -26.18 23.55 -24.57
CA VAL A 162 -24.89 24.12 -24.19
C VAL A 162 -24.78 24.37 -22.68
N THR A 163 -23.61 24.11 -22.08
CA THR A 163 -22.98 25.04 -21.12
C THR A 163 -21.54 24.64 -20.80
N ARG A 164 -20.62 25.50 -21.26
CA ARG A 164 -19.28 25.69 -20.68
C ARG A 164 -19.43 25.98 -19.19
N ASN A 165 -18.68 25.29 -18.32
CA ASN A 165 -18.44 25.85 -17.00
C ASN A 165 -17.02 25.62 -16.48
N ARG A 166 -16.49 26.71 -15.92
CA ARG A 166 -15.12 27.00 -15.51
C ARG A 166 -14.60 26.00 -14.49
N GLN A 167 -13.42 25.45 -14.76
CA GLN A 167 -12.62 24.72 -13.78
C GLN A 167 -12.07 25.70 -12.74
N GLN A 168 -12.62 25.66 -11.51
CA GLN A 168 -11.93 26.18 -10.34
C GLN A 168 -10.69 25.31 -10.08
N LEU A 169 -9.53 25.96 -10.01
CA LEU A 169 -8.26 25.41 -9.54
C LEU A 169 -8.37 25.01 -8.06
N LYS A 170 -8.99 23.87 -7.79
CA LYS A 170 -8.70 23.08 -6.58
C LYS A 170 -7.51 22.20 -6.92
N LEU A 171 -6.46 22.26 -6.09
CA LEU A 171 -5.33 21.33 -6.11
C LEU A 171 -5.87 19.90 -6.26
N THR A 172 -5.83 19.38 -7.48
CA THR A 172 -6.29 18.05 -7.80
C THR A 172 -5.33 17.05 -7.16
N PRO A 173 -5.81 16.01 -6.47
CA PRO A 173 -4.97 14.85 -6.20
C PRO A 173 -4.52 14.33 -7.56
N LEU A 174 -3.21 14.15 -7.73
CA LEU A 174 -2.59 13.79 -9.02
C LEU A 174 -3.15 12.52 -9.65
N HIS A 175 -3.92 11.71 -8.91
CA HIS A 175 -4.76 10.64 -9.44
C HIS A 175 -6.18 10.77 -8.88
N ARG A 176 -7.17 11.09 -9.73
CA ARG A 176 -8.45 10.37 -9.62
C ARG A 176 -8.05 8.90 -9.62
N MET A 177 -8.41 8.13 -8.59
CA MET A 177 -8.10 6.71 -8.53
C MET A 177 -8.91 5.97 -9.61
N TYR A 178 -8.53 6.18 -10.87
CA TYR A 178 -8.91 5.32 -11.97
C TYR A 178 -8.18 4.01 -11.71
N PHE A 179 -8.95 2.97 -11.42
CA PHE A 179 -8.42 1.62 -11.46
C PHE A 179 -7.88 1.39 -12.87
N PRO A 180 -6.61 1.00 -13.02
CA PRO A 180 -6.06 0.74 -14.34
C PRO A 180 -6.73 -0.48 -14.97
N ASP A 181 -6.54 -0.69 -16.27
CA ASP A 181 -6.90 -1.92 -16.99
C ASP A 181 -6.15 -3.18 -16.45
N ALA A 182 -5.29 -3.00 -15.44
CA ALA A 182 -4.44 -4.01 -14.84
C ALA A 182 -4.75 -4.20 -13.34
N PRO A 183 -4.38 -5.34 -12.73
CA PRO A 183 -4.49 -5.53 -11.29
C PRO A 183 -3.77 -4.45 -10.48
N PHE A 184 -4.17 -4.33 -9.21
CA PHE A 184 -3.55 -3.40 -8.27
C PHE A 184 -2.05 -3.65 -8.13
N PHE A 185 -1.62 -4.90 -7.93
CA PHE A 185 -0.22 -5.32 -7.91
C PHE A 185 0.09 -6.18 -9.14
N PRO A 186 0.52 -5.57 -10.25
CA PRO A 186 0.69 -6.28 -11.52
C PRO A 186 1.86 -7.27 -11.55
N ASN A 187 2.88 -7.06 -10.72
CA ASN A 187 4.08 -7.91 -10.71
C ASN A 187 4.16 -8.82 -9.48
N LEU A 188 3.05 -8.98 -8.75
CA LEU A 188 3.04 -9.72 -7.50
C LEU A 188 3.18 -11.22 -7.75
N LYS A 189 4.21 -11.82 -7.15
CA LYS A 189 4.51 -13.25 -7.22
C LYS A 189 4.25 -13.96 -5.89
N LYS A 190 4.44 -13.27 -4.77
CA LYS A 190 4.26 -13.84 -3.43
C LYS A 190 3.36 -12.96 -2.57
N LEU A 191 2.29 -13.55 -2.07
CA LEU A 191 1.37 -12.91 -1.13
C LEU A 191 1.30 -13.72 0.16
N SER A 192 1.69 -13.12 1.27
CA SER A 192 1.54 -13.71 2.60
C SER A 192 0.59 -12.88 3.43
N ILE A 193 -0.53 -13.49 3.84
CA ILE A 193 -1.52 -12.86 4.72
C ILE A 193 -1.38 -13.43 6.11
N ILE A 194 -1.15 -12.56 7.10
CA ILE A 194 -1.07 -12.95 8.50
C ILE A 194 -2.40 -12.59 9.17
N SER A 195 -3.02 -13.55 9.85
CA SER A 195 -4.27 -13.31 10.56
C SER A 195 -4.21 -13.90 11.97
N LYS A 196 -4.59 -13.11 12.97
CA LYS A 196 -4.82 -13.62 14.33
C LYS A 196 -6.15 -14.37 14.36
N ALA A 197 -6.29 -15.35 15.24
CA ALA A 197 -7.52 -16.15 15.36
C ALA A 197 -8.79 -15.30 15.60
N ASN A 198 -8.69 -14.18 16.32
CA ASN A 198 -9.79 -13.23 16.55
C ASN A 198 -10.07 -12.29 15.36
N GLN A 199 -9.20 -12.27 14.35
CA GLN A 199 -9.24 -11.41 13.18
C GLN A 199 -9.68 -12.14 11.90
N LEU A 200 -9.95 -13.45 11.97
CA LEU A 200 -10.33 -14.25 10.79
C LEU A 200 -11.63 -13.79 10.11
N GLN A 201 -12.48 -13.05 10.84
CA GLN A 201 -13.67 -12.42 10.24
C GLN A 201 -13.30 -11.50 9.06
N HIS A 202 -12.15 -10.83 9.12
CA HIS A 202 -11.68 -9.92 8.07
C HIS A 202 -11.53 -10.66 6.73
N LEU A 203 -10.95 -11.86 6.76
CA LEU A 203 -10.78 -12.71 5.59
C LEU A 203 -12.12 -13.15 4.99
N SER A 204 -13.12 -13.42 5.84
CA SER A 204 -14.42 -13.87 5.37
C SER A 204 -15.28 -12.77 4.74
N ARG A 205 -14.96 -11.50 5.04
CA ARG A 205 -15.62 -10.33 4.43
C ARG A 205 -15.09 -10.03 3.03
N LEU A 206 -13.88 -10.48 2.69
CA LEU A 206 -13.30 -10.33 1.34
C LEU A 206 -14.27 -10.79 0.24
N LEU A 207 -14.85 -11.98 0.43
CA LEU A 207 -15.87 -12.52 -0.48
C LEU A 207 -17.12 -11.63 -0.58
N GLY A 208 -17.48 -10.92 0.48
CA GLY A 208 -18.64 -10.04 0.53
C GLY A 208 -18.45 -8.71 -0.21
N TYR A 209 -17.21 -8.29 -0.49
CA TYR A 209 -16.94 -7.08 -1.28
C TYR A 209 -17.15 -7.29 -2.78
N ALA A 210 -17.39 -8.53 -3.24
CA ALA A 210 -17.59 -8.86 -4.66
C ALA A 210 -16.44 -8.40 -5.58
N VAL A 211 -15.22 -8.31 -5.03
CA VAL A 211 -13.99 -7.97 -5.76
C VAL A 211 -13.29 -9.27 -6.14
N SER A 212 -13.10 -9.50 -7.44
CA SER A 212 -12.27 -10.61 -7.93
C SER A 212 -10.81 -10.42 -7.54
N VAL A 213 -10.10 -11.53 -7.30
CA VAL A 213 -8.65 -11.52 -7.09
C VAL A 213 -7.87 -10.98 -8.28
N ASP A 214 -8.42 -11.05 -9.49
CA ASP A 214 -7.80 -10.53 -10.71
C ASP A 214 -7.63 -9.00 -10.69
N LEU A 215 -8.38 -8.31 -9.83
CA LEU A 215 -8.24 -6.87 -9.61
C LEU A 215 -7.11 -6.56 -8.65
N LEU A 216 -6.61 -7.55 -7.91
CA LEU A 216 -5.53 -7.41 -6.96
C LEU A 216 -4.20 -7.89 -7.54
N TYR A 217 -4.17 -9.04 -8.21
CA TYR A 217 -2.98 -9.64 -8.81
C TYR A 217 -3.34 -10.59 -9.96
N HIS A 218 -2.37 -10.95 -10.80
CA HIS A 218 -2.55 -11.99 -11.81
C HIS A 218 -2.39 -13.40 -11.21
N VAL A 219 -3.44 -14.21 -11.22
CA VAL A 219 -3.43 -15.58 -10.66
C VAL A 219 -2.39 -16.47 -11.36
N GLU A 220 -2.16 -16.27 -12.66
CA GLU A 220 -1.18 -17.04 -13.44
C GLU A 220 0.26 -16.76 -13.03
N GLN A 221 0.57 -15.52 -12.63
CA GLN A 221 1.92 -15.07 -12.27
C GLN A 221 2.26 -15.29 -10.79
N MET A 222 1.29 -15.77 -10.01
CA MET A 222 1.52 -16.10 -8.61
C MET A 222 2.41 -17.34 -8.48
N ASP A 223 3.47 -17.22 -7.70
CA ASP A 223 4.31 -18.34 -7.26
C ASP A 223 3.78 -18.90 -5.92
N LEU A 224 3.33 -18.01 -5.03
CA LEU A 224 2.98 -18.39 -3.66
C LEU A 224 1.88 -17.50 -3.06
N LEU A 225 0.80 -18.13 -2.59
CA LEU A 225 -0.16 -17.50 -1.68
C LEU A 225 -0.15 -18.23 -0.35
N CYS A 226 0.30 -17.57 0.70
CA CYS A 226 0.39 -18.14 2.04
C CYS A 226 -0.56 -17.44 3.01
N LEU A 227 -1.45 -18.20 3.65
CA LEU A 227 -2.23 -17.75 4.80
C LEU A 227 -1.59 -18.28 6.09
N LYS A 228 -1.04 -17.37 6.89
CA LYS A 228 -0.47 -17.68 8.22
C LYS A 228 -1.47 -17.28 9.30
N ILE A 229 -1.97 -18.27 10.03
CA ILE A 229 -2.94 -18.08 11.09
C ILE A 229 -2.21 -18.18 12.42
N LEU A 230 -2.09 -17.04 13.10
CA LEU A 230 -1.53 -16.96 14.43
C LEU A 230 -2.62 -17.28 15.45
N VAL A 231 -2.46 -18.40 16.11
CA VAL A 231 -3.42 -18.87 17.10
C VAL A 231 -2.74 -18.87 18.46
N GLY A 232 -3.33 -18.14 19.40
CA GLY A 232 -2.87 -18.17 20.79
C GLY A 232 -3.24 -19.46 21.50
N ASN A 233 -3.04 -19.48 22.82
CA ASN A 233 -3.38 -20.61 23.71
C ASN A 233 -4.88 -20.99 23.72
N VAL A 234 -5.70 -20.39 22.86
CA VAL A 234 -7.16 -20.50 22.78
C VAL A 234 -7.62 -21.70 21.93
N TRP A 235 -6.69 -22.46 21.30
CA TRP A 235 -7.01 -23.72 20.58
C TRP A 235 -7.79 -24.75 21.41
N ALA A 236 -7.74 -24.65 22.75
CA ALA A 236 -8.41 -25.57 23.66
C ALA A 236 -9.95 -25.38 23.76
N ARG A 237 -10.54 -24.33 23.16
CA ARG A 237 -11.99 -24.06 23.24
C ARG A 237 -12.76 -24.49 21.98
N PRO A 238 -14.06 -24.86 22.07
CA PRO A 238 -14.83 -25.47 20.99
C PRO A 238 -15.31 -24.47 19.90
N THR A 239 -14.51 -23.45 19.56
CA THR A 239 -14.80 -22.49 18.48
C THR A 239 -14.28 -22.93 17.11
N LYS A 240 -13.93 -24.22 16.95
CA LYS A 240 -13.36 -24.79 15.72
C LYS A 240 -14.23 -24.55 14.48
N PHE A 241 -15.56 -24.72 14.60
CA PHE A 241 -16.49 -24.56 13.47
C PHE A 241 -16.52 -23.14 12.87
N ARG A 242 -16.37 -22.10 13.69
CA ARG A 242 -16.37 -20.71 13.19
C ARG A 242 -15.10 -20.42 12.41
N LEU A 243 -13.95 -20.93 12.85
CA LEU A 243 -12.67 -20.76 12.18
C LEU A 243 -12.71 -21.34 10.76
N PHE A 244 -13.16 -22.59 10.61
CA PHE A 244 -13.26 -23.24 9.29
C PHE A 244 -14.18 -22.49 8.33
N ARG A 245 -15.31 -21.93 8.81
CA ARG A 245 -16.19 -21.11 7.97
C ARG A 245 -15.47 -19.91 7.36
N HIS A 246 -14.66 -19.20 8.15
CA HIS A 246 -13.92 -18.04 7.66
C HIS A 246 -12.84 -18.45 6.64
N LEU A 247 -12.18 -19.58 6.88
CA LEU A 247 -11.15 -20.13 5.99
C LEU A 247 -11.72 -20.63 4.67
N THR A 248 -12.86 -21.33 4.69
CA THR A 248 -13.53 -21.77 3.47
C THR A 248 -13.94 -20.58 2.61
N ARG A 249 -14.48 -19.51 3.21
CA ARG A 249 -14.81 -18.28 2.48
C ARG A 249 -13.60 -17.60 1.88
N PHE A 250 -12.50 -17.55 2.63
CA PHE A 250 -11.24 -17.01 2.12
C PHE A 250 -10.73 -17.83 0.94
N ARG A 251 -10.72 -19.17 1.08
CA ARG A 251 -10.30 -20.10 0.02
C ARG A 251 -11.12 -19.93 -1.26
N GLN A 252 -12.44 -19.73 -1.11
CA GLN A 252 -13.35 -19.43 -2.22
C GLN A 252 -12.99 -18.10 -2.88
N TRP A 253 -12.79 -17.04 -2.10
CA TRP A 253 -12.40 -15.73 -2.63
C TRP A 253 -11.05 -15.76 -3.34
N THR A 254 -10.05 -16.44 -2.79
CA THR A 254 -8.71 -16.57 -3.41
C THR A 254 -8.67 -17.47 -4.64
N GLU A 255 -9.79 -18.11 -4.99
CA GLU A 255 -9.86 -19.15 -6.01
C GLU A 255 -8.77 -20.21 -5.83
N ALA A 256 -8.59 -20.70 -4.59
CA ALA A 256 -7.43 -21.53 -4.26
C ALA A 256 -7.33 -22.82 -5.09
N ASN A 257 -8.42 -23.26 -5.71
CA ASN A 257 -8.42 -24.38 -6.64
C ASN A 257 -7.59 -24.09 -7.91
N MET A 258 -7.57 -22.83 -8.39
CA MET A 258 -6.74 -22.38 -9.52
C MET A 258 -5.26 -22.23 -9.13
N LEU A 259 -4.99 -21.93 -7.86
CA LEU A 259 -3.63 -21.83 -7.33
C LEU A 259 -3.01 -23.22 -7.12
N GLY A 260 -3.82 -24.23 -6.76
CA GLY A 260 -3.35 -25.59 -6.54
C GLY A 260 -2.29 -25.65 -5.44
N GLU A 261 -1.12 -26.22 -5.75
CA GLU A 261 0.02 -26.34 -4.84
C GLU A 261 0.64 -24.98 -4.43
N ARG A 262 0.30 -23.89 -5.13
CA ARG A 262 0.81 -22.55 -4.81
C ARG A 262 0.12 -21.93 -3.60
N TYR A 263 -1.01 -22.49 -3.17
CA TYR A 263 -1.74 -22.06 -1.97
C TYR A 263 -1.31 -22.85 -0.74
N PHE A 264 -0.82 -22.15 0.28
CA PHE A 264 -0.41 -22.74 1.56
C PHE A 264 -1.18 -22.12 2.73
N GLN A 265 -1.57 -22.98 3.66
CA GLN A 265 -2.17 -22.57 4.91
C GLN A 265 -1.33 -23.09 6.08
N GLN A 266 -0.84 -22.17 6.91
CA GLN A 266 0.01 -22.47 8.05
C GLN A 266 -0.66 -22.00 9.34
N PHE A 267 -0.55 -22.80 10.39
CA PHE A 267 -1.02 -22.46 11.72
C PHE A 267 0.18 -22.32 12.65
N GLY A 268 0.38 -21.12 13.19
CA GLY A 268 1.47 -20.80 14.11
C GLY A 268 0.95 -20.48 15.51
N THR A 269 1.76 -20.71 16.52
CA THR A 269 1.50 -20.28 17.89
C THR A 269 1.94 -18.84 18.09
N THR A 270 1.15 -18.01 18.78
CA THR A 270 1.64 -16.71 19.25
C THR A 270 2.59 -16.96 20.43
N HIS A 271 3.90 -17.06 20.18
CA HIS A 271 4.86 -17.01 21.28
C HIS A 271 4.82 -15.60 21.87
N LYS A 272 4.27 -15.45 23.07
CA LYS A 272 4.57 -14.29 23.91
C LYS A 272 6.08 -14.32 24.12
N ARG A 273 6.84 -13.41 23.50
CA ARG A 273 8.18 -13.09 23.97
C ARG A 273 7.99 -12.57 25.39
N PHE A 274 8.19 -13.42 26.38
CA PHE A 274 8.42 -12.96 27.74
C PHE A 274 9.65 -12.05 27.65
N ARG A 275 9.44 -10.73 27.78
CA ARG A 275 10.51 -9.81 28.12
C ARG A 275 10.96 -10.22 29.52
N SER A 276 11.92 -11.16 29.62
CA SER A 276 12.81 -11.17 30.77
C SER A 276 13.72 -9.96 30.62
N LEU A 277 13.20 -8.78 31.01
CA LEU A 277 14.06 -7.72 31.49
C LEU A 277 14.60 -8.21 32.83
N SER A 278 15.61 -9.08 32.78
CA SER A 278 16.54 -9.23 33.87
C SER A 278 17.29 -7.91 33.96
N TYR A 279 16.77 -7.02 34.80
CA TYR A 279 17.59 -6.01 35.44
C TYR A 279 18.72 -6.77 36.15
N CYS A 280 19.93 -6.65 35.62
CA CYS A 280 21.14 -6.89 36.39
C CYS A 280 21.86 -5.54 36.46
N PHE A 281 22.16 -5.19 37.71
CA PHE A 281 22.73 -3.94 38.22
C PHE A 281 23.98 -3.46 37.49
#